data_AF-A0A4Q4XQI6-F1
#
_entry.id   AF-A0A4Q4XQI6-F1
#
_cell.length_a   1.000
_cell.length_b   1.000
_cell.length_c   1.000
_cell.angle_alpha   90.00
_cell.angle_beta   90.00
_cell.angle_gamma   90.00
#
_symmetry.space_group_name_H-M   'P 1'
#
loop_
_entity.id
_entity.type
_entity.pdbx_description
1 polymer ?
#
loop_
_entity_poly.entity_id
_entity_poly.type
_entity_poly.pdbx_seq_one_letter_code
_entity_poly.pdbx_strand_id
1 'polypeptide(L)'
;MSIVSALKGDLPQQARSLYRQLLRTGENFQSYNFREYAKRRTRDAFRENKNVEDPRQIQDLIQKGLKELQMMKRQTVVSQFYQLDRRY
;
A
#
# COMPACT_ATOMS: atom_id res chain seq x y z
N MET A 1 -26.21 17.09 -9.38
CA MET A 1 -25.18 16.20 -8.80
C MET A 1 -23.82 16.88 -8.97
N SER A 2 -23.11 17.19 -7.89
CA SER A 2 -21.81 17.89 -7.95
C SER A 2 -20.67 16.93 -8.30
N ILE A 3 -19.69 17.38 -9.10
CA ILE A 3 -18.48 16.63 -9.49
C ILE A 3 -17.71 16.14 -8.24
N VAL A 4 -17.76 16.91 -7.15
CA VAL A 4 -17.16 16.55 -5.86
C VAL A 4 -17.82 15.30 -5.25
N SER A 5 -19.12 15.11 -5.48
CA SER A 5 -19.85 13.94 -4.99
C SER A 5 -19.51 12.67 -5.76
N ALA A 6 -19.24 12.78 -7.06
CA ALA A 6 -18.79 11.66 -7.89
C ALA A 6 -17.37 11.21 -7.51
N LEU A 7 -16.45 12.17 -7.29
CA LEU A 7 -15.09 11.88 -6.82
C LEU A 7 -15.10 11.22 -5.43
N LYS A 8 -15.92 11.70 -4.49
CA LYS A 8 -16.08 11.09 -3.16
C LYS A 8 -16.58 9.64 -3.19
N GLY A 9 -17.34 9.23 -4.21
CA GLY A 9 -17.79 7.85 -4.36
C GLY A 9 -16.66 6.87 -4.71
N ASP A 10 -15.65 7.35 -5.44
CA ASP A 10 -14.53 6.54 -5.91
C ASP A 10 -13.39 6.46 -4.89
N LEU A 11 -13.11 7.54 -4.15
CA LEU A 11 -11.99 7.59 -3.18
C LEU A 11 -12.00 6.49 -2.10
N PRO A 12 -13.13 6.16 -1.43
CA PRO A 12 -13.17 5.08 -0.45
C PRO A 12 -12.90 3.70 -1.07
N GLN A 13 -13.38 3.48 -2.29
CA GLN A 13 -13.16 2.23 -3.01
C GLN A 13 -11.69 2.10 -3.43
N GLN A 14 -11.09 3.18 -3.94
CA GLN A 14 -9.66 3.25 -4.25
C GLN A 14 -8.81 2.99 -3.00
N ALA A 15 -9.10 3.64 -1.87
CA ALA A 15 -8.38 3.44 -0.62
C ALA A 15 -8.44 1.97 -0.14
N ARG A 16 -9.64 1.35 -0.16
CA ARG A 16 -9.82 -0.08 0.21
C ARG A 16 -9.12 -1.03 -0.75
N SER A 17 -9.09 -0.70 -2.05
CA SER A 17 -8.36 -1.48 -3.05
C SER A 17 -6.86 -1.40 -2.81
N LEU A 18 -6.34 -0.19 -2.61
CA LEU A 18 -4.93 0.08 -2.35
C LEU A 18 -4.44 -0.62 -1.08
N TYR A 19 -5.20 -0.53 0.01
CA TYR A 19 -4.91 -1.24 1.26
C TYR A 19 -4.73 -2.74 1.05
N ARG A 20 -5.68 -3.38 0.36
CA ARG A 20 -5.63 -4.82 0.05
C ARG A 20 -4.43 -5.15 -0.85
N GLN A 21 -4.13 -4.32 -1.84
CA GLN A 21 -2.99 -4.53 -2.73
C GLN A 21 -1.65 -4.41 -1.99
N LEU A 22 -1.50 -3.45 -1.09
CA LEU A 22 -0.30 -3.29 -0.26
C LEU A 22 -0.10 -4.50 0.66
N LEU A 23 -1.15 -4.95 1.36
CA LEU A 23 -1.07 -6.15 2.20
C LEU A 23 -0.68 -7.39 1.38
N ARG A 24 -1.37 -7.67 0.27
CA ARG A 24 -1.08 -8.82 -0.59
C ARG A 24 0.34 -8.77 -1.16
N THR A 25 0.81 -7.59 -1.55
CA THR A 25 2.17 -7.43 -2.08
C THR A 25 3.20 -7.64 -0.98
N GLY A 26 2.94 -7.16 0.24
CA GLY A 26 3.80 -7.36 1.39
C GLY A 26 4.02 -8.83 1.75
N GLU A 27 3.01 -9.68 1.59
CA GLU A 27 3.14 -11.13 1.82
C GLU A 27 4.12 -11.82 0.84
N ASN A 28 4.44 -11.20 -0.30
CA ASN A 28 5.39 -11.76 -1.28
C ASN A 28 6.86 -11.57 -0.87
N PHE A 29 7.14 -10.86 0.22
CA PHE A 29 8.50 -10.82 0.78
C PHE A 29 8.87 -12.20 1.31
N GLN A 30 10.06 -12.67 0.94
CA GLN A 30 10.51 -13.98 1.40
C GLN A 30 11.01 -13.95 2.86
N SER A 31 11.55 -12.81 3.30
CA SER A 31 11.94 -12.59 4.70
C SER A 31 10.72 -12.33 5.58
N TYR A 32 10.58 -13.09 6.67
CA TYR A 32 9.53 -12.91 7.66
C TYR A 32 9.48 -11.48 8.21
N ASN A 33 10.64 -10.93 8.58
CA ASN A 33 10.74 -9.58 9.13
C ASN A 33 10.23 -8.52 8.15
N PHE A 34 10.46 -8.71 6.85
CA PHE A 34 9.95 -7.79 5.83
C PHE A 34 8.45 -7.94 5.58
N ARG A 35 7.90 -9.16 5.63
CA ARG A 35 6.44 -9.37 5.57
C ARG A 35 5.74 -8.65 6.73
N GLU A 36 6.18 -8.91 7.96
CA GLU A 36 5.57 -8.31 9.14
C GLU A 36 5.76 -6.79 9.18
N TYR A 37 6.92 -6.28 8.76
CA TYR A 37 7.13 -4.85 8.63
C TYR A 37 6.17 -4.22 7.61
N ALA A 38 6.07 -4.79 6.40
CA ALA A 38 5.19 -4.27 5.35
C ALA A 38 3.72 -4.27 5.80
N LYS A 39 3.27 -5.35 6.44
CA LYS A 39 1.92 -5.49 7.01
C LYS A 39 1.66 -4.45 8.09
N ARG A 40 2.55 -4.30 9.08
CA ARG A 40 2.43 -3.32 10.15
C ARG A 40 2.42 -1.89 9.60
N ARG A 41 3.40 -1.54 8.76
CA ARG A 41 3.51 -0.21 8.16
C ARG A 41 2.27 0.17 7.34
N THR A 42 1.71 -0.77 6.58
CA THR A 42 0.47 -0.56 5.83
C THR A 42 -0.71 -0.30 6.77
N ARG A 43 -0.86 -1.10 7.84
CA ARG A 43 -1.94 -0.92 8.81
C ARG A 43 -1.83 0.41 9.56
N ASP A 44 -0.63 0.73 10.01
CA ASP A 44 -0.37 1.97 10.75
C ASP A 44 -0.68 3.19 9.88
N ALA A 45 -0.18 3.22 8.64
CA ALA A 45 -0.44 4.32 7.70
C ALA A 45 -1.93 4.57 7.46
N PHE A 46 -2.71 3.52 7.22
CA PHE A 46 -4.15 3.65 6.99
C PHE A 46 -4.90 4.03 8.27
N ARG A 47 -4.46 3.57 9.44
CA ARG A 47 -5.07 3.90 10.73
C ARG A 47 -4.78 5.35 11.13
N GLU A 48 -3.56 5.82 10.90
CA GLU A 48 -3.13 7.21 11.12
C GLU A 48 -3.98 8.19 10.30
N ASN A 49 -4.33 7.84 9.06
CA ASN A 49 -5.05 8.71 8.13
C ASN A 49 -6.56 8.43 8.03
N LYS A 50 -7.11 7.57 8.90
CA LYS A 50 -8.51 7.11 8.79
C LYS A 50 -9.57 8.22 8.91
N ASN A 51 -9.23 9.32 9.58
CA ASN A 51 -10.12 10.44 9.89
C ASN A 51 -9.87 11.64 8.97
N VAL A 52 -9.05 11.50 7.91
CA VAL A 52 -8.85 12.58 6.94
C VAL A 52 -10.12 12.70 6.09
N GLU A 53 -10.73 13.88 6.10
CA GLU A 53 -11.99 14.15 5.39
C GLU A 53 -11.82 15.02 4.14
N ASP A 54 -10.70 15.76 4.04
CA ASP A 54 -10.40 16.59 2.88
C ASP A 54 -10.13 15.72 1.64
N PRO A 55 -10.98 15.78 0.60
CA PRO A 55 -10.82 14.96 -0.60
C PRO A 55 -9.47 15.15 -1.30
N ARG A 56 -8.86 16.34 -1.23
CA ARG A 56 -7.55 16.60 -1.84
C ARG A 56 -6.45 15.85 -1.10
N GLN A 57 -6.46 15.90 0.23
CA GLN A 57 -5.51 15.16 1.05
C GLN A 57 -5.69 13.65 0.90
N ILE A 58 -6.92 13.15 0.81
CA ILE A 58 -7.19 11.74 0.54
C ILE A 58 -6.58 11.33 -0.82
N GLN A 59 -6.74 12.16 -1.85
CA GLN A 59 -6.17 11.89 -3.17
C GLN A 59 -4.64 11.87 -3.14
N ASP A 60 -4.01 12.80 -2.43
CA ASP A 60 -2.55 12.83 -2.26
C ASP A 60 -2.03 11.59 -1.52
N LEU A 61 -2.74 11.15 -0.48
CA LEU A 61 -2.43 9.93 0.27
C LEU A 61 -2.59 8.68 -0.61
N ILE A 62 -3.62 8.61 -1.45
CA ILE A 62 -3.80 7.51 -2.42
C ILE A 62 -2.64 7.50 -3.41
N GLN A 63 -2.26 8.65 -3.97
CA GLN A 63 -1.13 8.73 -4.90
C GLN A 63 0.19 8.35 -4.25
N LYS A 64 0.40 8.74 -2.99
CA LYS A 64 1.55 8.30 -2.20
C LYS A 64 1.55 6.77 -2.04
N GLY A 65 0.43 6.19 -1.61
CA GLY A 65 0.34 4.75 -1.41
C GLY A 65 0.49 3.95 -2.71
N LEU A 66 0.07 4.48 -3.86
CA LEU A 66 0.33 3.87 -5.17
C LEU A 66 1.82 3.83 -5.53
N LYS A 67 2.56 4.91 -5.22
CA LYS A 67 4.02 4.94 -5.37
C LYS A 67 4.70 3.93 -4.44
N GLU A 68 4.23 3.85 -3.18
CA GLU A 68 4.72 2.86 -2.20
C GLU A 68 4.43 1.43 -2.66
N LEU A 69 3.27 1.16 -3.25
CA LEU A 69 2.91 -0.14 -3.83
C LEU A 69 3.86 -0.53 -4.98
N GLN A 70 4.17 0.40 -5.87
CA GLN A 70 5.12 0.15 -6.97
C GLN A 70 6.53 -0.15 -6.42
N MET A 71 6.97 0.58 -5.40
CA MET A 71 8.22 0.29 -4.70
C MET A 71 8.21 -1.10 -4.07
N MET A 72 7.14 -1.46 -3.36
CA MET A 72 7.02 -2.75 -2.69
C MET A 72 7.08 -3.91 -3.69
N LYS A 73 6.39 -3.81 -4.84
CA LYS A 73 6.47 -4.80 -5.92
C LYS A 73 7.89 -5.02 -6.43
N ARG A 74 8.68 -3.94 -6.58
CA ARG A 74 10.10 -4.05 -6.97
C ARG A 74 10.91 -4.73 -5.88
N GLN A 75 10.73 -4.32 -4.62
CA GLN A 75 11.48 -4.86 -3.49
C GLN A 75 11.17 -6.34 -3.22
N THR A 76 9.94 -6.80 -3.47
CA THR A 76 9.60 -8.23 -3.33
C THR A 76 10.35 -9.07 -4.35
N VAL A 77 10.47 -8.59 -5.60
CA VAL A 77 11.25 -9.28 -6.65
C VAL A 77 12.74 -9.28 -6.30
N VAL A 78 13.30 -8.14 -5.90
CA VAL A 78 14.70 -8.04 -5.48
C VAL A 78 15.01 -8.98 -4.32
N SER A 79 14.11 -9.09 -3.34
CA SER A 79 14.29 -9.96 -2.18
C SER A 79 14.38 -11.45 -2.53
N GLN A 80 13.82 -11.87 -3.67
CA GLN A 80 13.87 -13.25 -4.13
C GLN A 80 15.26 -13.62 -4.65
N PHE A 81 15.97 -12.70 -5.33
CA PHE A 81 17.33 -12.94 -5.82
C PHE A 81 18.32 -13.21 -4.67
N TYR A 82 18.29 -12.41 -3.61
CA TYR A 82 19.18 -12.60 -2.44
C TYR A 82 18.88 -13.84 -1.58
N GLN A 83 17.76 -14.52 -1.81
CA GLN A 83 17.53 -15.83 -1.19
C GLN A 83 18.09 -16.98 -2.01
N LEU A 84 18.14 -16.85 -3.34
CA LEU A 84 18.74 -17.86 -4.21
C LEU A 84 20.25 -17.99 -3.94
N ASP A 85 20.94 -16.88 -3.72
CA ASP A 85 22.38 -16.87 -3.41
C ASP A 85 22.71 -17.50 -2.05
N ARG A 86 21.76 -17.57 -1.11
CA ARG A 86 21.97 -18.10 0.24
C ARG A 86 21.79 -19.62 0.35
N ARG A 87 21.45 -20.30 -0.74
CA ARG A 87 21.17 -21.75 -0.78
C ARG A 87 22.36 -22.59 -1.26
N TYR A 88 23.55 -22.02 -1.36
CA TYR A 88 24.79 -22.72 -1.70
C TYR A 88 25.83 -22.59 -0.59
#